data_AF-A0A842WBK6-F1
#
_entry.id   AF-A0A842WBK6-F1
#
_cell.length_a   1.000
_cell.length_b   1.000
_cell.length_c   1.000
_cell.angle_alpha   90.00
_cell.angle_beta   90.00
_cell.angle_gamma   90.00
#
_symmetry.space_group_name_H-M   'P 1'
#
loop_
_entity.id
_entity.type
_entity.pdbx_description
1 polymer ?
#
loop_
_entity_poly.entity_id
_entity_poly.type
_entity_poly.pdbx_seq_one_letter_code
_entity_poly.pdbx_strand_id
1 'polypeptide(L)'
;MAKKKVSERAMQIRKLLVANKLVVGAERTVKALRNGKLSEIMVSATCADSTIERLDKYAKFSGVNVKKLRMPSDELGVVCKKPFAISVLGVLKGK
;
A
#
# COMPACT_ATOMS: atom_id res chain seq x y z
N MET A 1 -9.47 -12.75 -18.54
CA MET A 1 -9.91 -11.43 -18.02
C MET A 1 -9.07 -10.89 -16.83
N ALA A 2 -7.97 -11.52 -16.39
CA ALA A 2 -7.24 -11.12 -15.16
C ALA A 2 -6.11 -10.08 -15.34
N LYS A 3 -5.59 -9.86 -16.56
CA LYS A 3 -4.45 -8.95 -16.80
C LYS A 3 -4.79 -7.44 -16.75
N LYS A 4 -6.06 -7.06 -16.98
CA LYS A 4 -6.44 -5.64 -17.16
C LYS A 4 -6.38 -4.83 -15.86
N LYS A 5 -6.84 -5.39 -14.72
CA LYS A 5 -6.83 -4.71 -13.39
C LYS A 5 -5.44 -4.49 -12.80
N VAL A 6 -4.46 -5.34 -13.12
CA VAL A 6 -3.10 -5.23 -12.56
C VAL A 6 -2.40 -3.98 -13.11
N SER A 7 -2.57 -3.71 -14.41
CA SER A 7 -1.96 -2.55 -15.07
C SER A 7 -2.49 -1.21 -14.52
N GLU A 8 -3.79 -1.12 -14.25
CA GLU A 8 -4.41 0.11 -13.70
C GLU A 8 -3.87 0.46 -12.31
N ARG A 9 -3.74 -0.53 -11.42
CA ARG A 9 -3.18 -0.33 -10.08
C ARG A 9 -1.71 0.08 -10.13
N ALA A 10 -0.91 -0.58 -10.98
CA ALA A 10 0.49 -0.22 -11.15
C ALA A 10 0.67 1.22 -11.65
N MET A 11 -0.18 1.66 -12.59
CA MET A 11 -0.15 3.02 -13.11
C MET A 11 -0.55 4.06 -12.03
N GLN A 12 -1.57 3.75 -11.22
CA GLN A 12 -1.95 4.59 -10.08
C GLN A 12 -0.81 4.75 -9.06
N ILE A 13 -0.15 3.65 -8.70
CA ILE A 13 0.99 3.67 -7.77
C ILE A 13 2.11 4.55 -8.35
N ARG A 14 2.44 4.41 -9.64
CA ARG A 14 3.44 5.27 -10.29
C ARG A 14 3.07 6.76 -10.23
N LYS A 15 1.81 7.13 -10.47
CA LYS A 15 1.35 8.52 -10.36
C LYS A 15 1.50 9.06 -8.93
N LEU A 16 1.09 8.26 -7.93
CA LEU A 16 1.20 8.63 -6.52
C LEU A 16 2.66 8.72 -6.06
N LEU A 17 3.54 7.91 -6.66
CA LEU A 17 4.98 7.94 -6.41
C LEU A 17 5.60 9.23 -6.93
N VAL A 18 5.29 9.63 -8.17
CA VAL A 18 5.73 10.93 -8.72
C VAL A 18 5.20 12.09 -7.88
N ALA A 19 3.97 11.97 -7.37
CA ALA A 19 3.37 12.95 -6.48
C ALA A 19 3.95 12.94 -5.04
N ASN A 20 4.90 12.05 -4.70
CA ASN A 20 5.44 11.88 -3.35
C ASN A 20 4.37 11.65 -2.24
N LYS A 21 3.19 11.13 -2.62
CA LYS A 21 2.08 10.85 -1.71
C LYS A 21 2.03 9.37 -1.27
N LEU A 22 3.14 8.64 -1.38
CA LEU A 22 3.24 7.24 -0.98
C LEU A 22 4.16 7.07 0.22
N VAL A 23 3.72 6.22 1.14
CA VAL A 23 4.48 5.72 2.27
C VAL A 23 4.76 4.25 2.05
N VAL A 24 6.03 3.87 2.17
CA VAL A 24 6.48 2.50 1.98
C VAL A 24 6.85 1.90 3.34
N GLY A 25 6.37 0.69 3.60
CA GLY A 25 6.72 -0.08 4.80
C GLY A 25 5.62 -0.05 5.87
N ALA A 26 5.48 -1.16 6.59
CA ALA A 26 4.43 -1.35 7.58
C ALA A 26 4.52 -0.32 8.72
N GLU A 27 5.69 -0.10 9.30
CA GLU A 27 5.86 0.84 10.42
C GLU A 27 5.50 2.29 10.05
N ARG A 28 5.99 2.77 8.90
CA ARG A 28 5.69 4.12 8.43
C ARG A 28 4.21 4.27 8.11
N THR A 29 3.60 3.22 7.55
CA THR A 29 2.16 3.18 7.27
C THR A 29 1.37 3.24 8.58
N VAL A 30 1.71 2.44 9.60
CA VAL A 30 1.05 2.49 10.91
C VAL A 30 1.19 3.86 11.57
N LYS A 31 2.37 4.51 11.48
CA LYS A 31 2.56 5.88 11.98
C LYS A 31 1.67 6.89 11.24
N ALA A 32 1.64 6.84 9.90
CA ALA A 32 0.81 7.73 9.11
C ALA A 32 -0.69 7.49 9.33
N LEU A 33 -1.07 6.23 9.61
CA LEU A 33 -2.42 5.83 9.96
C LEU A 33 -2.86 6.41 11.29
N ARG A 34 -2.03 6.28 12.32
CA ARG A 34 -2.27 6.86 13.65
C ARG A 34 -2.45 8.38 13.57
N ASN A 35 -1.72 9.03 12.66
CA ASN A 35 -1.86 10.47 12.42
C ASN A 35 -3.08 10.85 11.56
N GLY A 36 -3.89 9.89 11.08
CA GLY A 36 -5.03 10.15 10.22
C GLY A 36 -4.69 10.71 8.83
N LYS A 37 -3.42 10.57 8.40
CA LYS A 37 -2.93 11.14 7.13
C LYS A 37 -3.04 10.18 5.95
N LEU A 38 -3.57 8.97 6.16
CA LEU A 38 -3.73 7.96 5.12
C LEU A 38 -5.12 8.03 4.48
N SER A 39 -5.15 7.92 3.16
CA SER A 39 -6.35 7.65 2.37
C SER A 39 -6.66 6.17 2.31
N GLU A 40 -5.64 5.37 2.05
CA GLU A 40 -5.79 3.95 1.70
C GLU A 40 -4.50 3.18 2.03
N ILE A 41 -4.66 1.91 2.38
CA ILE A 41 -3.53 0.98 2.54
C ILE A 41 -3.63 -0.09 1.46
N MET A 42 -2.50 -0.36 0.82
CA MET A 42 -2.35 -1.42 -0.16
C MET A 42 -1.37 -2.46 0.35
N VAL A 43 -1.75 -3.73 0.27
CA VAL A 43 -0.94 -4.84 0.76
C VAL A 43 -0.63 -5.79 -0.39
N SER A 44 0.60 -6.31 -0.46
CA SER A 44 1.00 -7.27 -1.49
C SER A 44 0.27 -8.61 -1.35
N ALA A 45 0.26 -9.40 -2.42
CA ALA A 45 -0.36 -10.72 -2.42
C ALA A 45 0.36 -11.70 -1.48
N THR A 46 1.68 -11.60 -1.39
CA THR A 46 2.59 -12.43 -0.58
C THR A 46 2.79 -11.90 0.84
N CYS A 47 2.04 -10.87 1.27
CA CYS A 47 2.16 -10.34 2.62
C CYS A 47 1.61 -11.34 3.65
N ALA A 48 2.34 -11.51 4.76
CA ALA A 48 1.95 -12.39 5.85
C ALA A 48 0.63 -11.95 6.50
N ASP A 49 -0.22 -12.92 6.83
CA ASP A 49 -1.56 -12.69 7.41
C ASP A 49 -1.50 -11.92 8.73
N SER A 50 -0.51 -12.19 9.60
CA SER A 50 -0.33 -11.42 10.84
C SER A 50 -0.13 -9.92 10.59
N THR A 51 0.49 -9.53 9.47
CA THR A 51 0.65 -8.12 9.10
C THR A 51 -0.66 -7.53 8.58
N ILE A 52 -1.42 -8.32 7.80
CA ILE A 52 -2.73 -7.93 7.27
C ILE A 52 -3.72 -7.71 8.42
N GLU A 53 -3.84 -8.64 9.34
CA GLU A 53 -4.72 -8.54 10.51
C GLU A 53 -4.37 -7.34 11.38
N ARG A 54 -3.07 -7.12 11.60
CA ARG A 54 -2.58 -5.96 12.36
C ARG A 54 -2.97 -4.65 11.68
N LEU A 55 -2.77 -4.55 10.37
CA LEU A 55 -3.17 -3.37 9.59
C LEU A 55 -4.69 -3.20 9.59
N ASP A 56 -5.47 -4.26 9.39
CA ASP A 56 -6.93 -4.22 9.37
C ASP A 56 -7.51 -3.73 10.69
N LYS A 57 -6.98 -4.22 11.81
CA LYS A 57 -7.34 -3.73 13.15
C LYS A 57 -7.09 -2.23 13.27
N TYR A 58 -5.89 -1.75 12.95
CA TYR A 58 -5.61 -0.32 13.05
C TYR A 58 -6.45 0.49 12.07
N ALA A 59 -6.66 -0.01 10.86
CA ALA A 59 -7.39 0.67 9.79
C ALA A 59 -8.86 0.86 10.15
N LYS A 60 -9.49 -0.11 10.83
CA LYS A 60 -10.84 0.02 11.41
C LYS A 60 -10.97 1.20 12.38
N PHE A 61 -9.99 1.41 13.26
CA PHE A 61 -9.99 2.57 14.18
C PHE A 61 -9.80 3.91 13.46
N SER A 62 -9.11 3.91 12.32
CA SER A 62 -8.79 5.13 11.55
C SER A 62 -9.79 5.40 10.41
N GLY A 63 -10.73 4.48 10.16
CA GLY A 63 -11.66 4.56 9.03
C GLY A 63 -10.98 4.44 7.66
N VAL A 64 -9.80 3.81 7.58
CA VAL A 64 -9.02 3.65 6.35
C VAL A 64 -9.28 2.27 5.76
N ASN A 65 -9.37 2.17 4.43
CA ASN A 65 -9.60 0.88 3.78
C ASN A 65 -8.28 0.16 3.48
N VAL A 66 -8.20 -1.14 3.81
CA VAL A 66 -7.08 -2.01 3.44
C VAL A 66 -7.45 -2.77 2.17
N LYS A 67 -6.64 -2.64 1.11
CA LYS A 67 -6.83 -3.35 -0.17
C LYS A 67 -5.69 -4.30 -0.44
N LYS A 68 -5.99 -5.60 -0.55
CA LYS A 68 -5.03 -6.60 -1.02
C LYS A 68 -4.84 -6.47 -2.53
N LEU A 69 -3.59 -6.33 -2.94
CA LEU A 69 -3.16 -6.33 -4.32
C LEU A 69 -2.89 -7.76 -4.78
N ARG A 70 -3.00 -7.99 -6.09
CA ARG A 70 -2.66 -9.27 -6.71
C ARG A 70 -1.16 -9.39 -7.02
N MET A 71 -0.42 -8.27 -6.90
CA MET A 71 1.01 -8.21 -7.17
C MET A 71 1.81 -8.71 -5.95
N PRO A 72 2.85 -9.54 -6.15
CA PRO A 72 3.75 -9.95 -5.07
C PRO A 72 4.61 -8.78 -4.58
N SER A 73 5.23 -8.96 -3.41
CA SER A 73 6.05 -7.91 -2.78
C SER A 73 7.22 -7.44 -3.65
N ASP A 74 7.81 -8.35 -4.43
CA ASP A 74 8.92 -8.07 -5.35
C ASP A 74 8.49 -7.12 -6.48
N GLU A 75 7.43 -7.48 -7.20
CA GLU A 75 6.87 -6.68 -8.30
C GLU A 75 6.42 -5.30 -7.82
N LEU A 76 5.86 -5.20 -6.61
CA LEU A 76 5.54 -3.92 -5.99
C LEU A 76 6.77 -3.03 -5.73
N GLY A 77 7.89 -3.63 -5.34
CA GLY A 77 9.18 -2.95 -5.21
C GLY A 77 9.63 -2.34 -6.53
N VAL A 78 9.58 -3.13 -7.60
CA VAL A 78 9.94 -2.70 -8.97
C VAL A 78 9.02 -1.58 -9.46
N VAL A 79 7.70 -1.69 -9.27
CA VAL A 79 6.73 -0.64 -9.63
C VAL A 79 7.03 0.66 -8.89
N CYS A 80 7.45 0.55 -7.63
CA CYS A 80 7.83 1.68 -6.79
C CYS A 80 9.28 2.16 -6.99
N LYS A 81 10.00 1.64 -7.99
CA LYS A 81 11.43 1.94 -8.25
C LYS A 81 12.31 1.79 -7.00
N LYS A 82 12.01 0.79 -6.15
CA LYS A 82 12.82 0.48 -4.97
C LYS A 82 13.59 -0.83 -5.17
N PRO A 83 14.85 -0.91 -4.72
CA PRO A 83 15.68 -2.11 -4.89
C PRO A 83 15.31 -3.25 -3.92
N PHE A 84 14.17 -3.15 -3.22
CA PHE A 84 13.73 -4.12 -2.22
C PHE A 84 12.23 -4.37 -2.33
N ALA A 85 11.82 -5.57 -1.92
CA ALA A 85 10.42 -5.99 -1.93
C ALA A 85 9.59 -5.19 -0.91
N ILE A 86 8.40 -4.76 -1.34
CA ILE A 86 7.48 -3.96 -0.53
C ILE A 86 6.20 -4.75 -0.28
N SER A 87 5.99 -5.13 0.98
CA SER A 87 4.76 -5.84 1.36
C SER A 87 3.59 -4.89 1.67
N VAL A 88 3.86 -3.67 2.14
CA VAL A 88 2.85 -2.71 2.58
C VAL A 88 3.13 -1.32 2.02
N LEU A 89 2.09 -0.71 1.46
CA LEU A 89 2.05 0.63 0.91
C LEU A 89 0.91 1.43 1.54
N GLY A 90 1.20 2.64 1.97
CA GLY A 90 0.22 3.62 2.43
C GLY A 90 0.10 4.76 1.42
N VAL A 91 -1.12 5.13 1.05
CA VAL A 91 -1.40 6.31 0.23
C VAL A 91 -1.80 7.45 1.14
N LEU A 92 -1.06 8.56 1.11
CA LEU A 92 -1.35 9.75 1.91
C LEU A 92 -2.53 10.53 1.31
N LYS A 93 -3.41 11.05 2.17
CA LYS A 93 -4.36 12.12 1.79
C LYS A 93 -3.50 13.37 1.52
N GLY A 94 -3.45 13.79 0.26
CA GLY A 94 -2.93 15.12 -0.05
C GLY A 94 -3.81 16.15 0.63
N LYS A 95 -3.20 17.20 1.20
CA LYS A 95 -3.88 18.48 1.38
C LYS A 95 -4.28 19.05 0.03
#